data_AF-A0A3A8KMN8-F1
#
_entry.id   AF-A0A3A8KMN8-F1
#
_cell.length_a   1.000
_cell.length_b   1.000
_cell.length_c   1.000
_cell.angle_alpha   90.00
_cell.angle_beta   90.00
_cell.angle_gamma   90.00
#
_symmetry.space_group_name_H-M   'P 1'
#
loop_
_entity.id
_entity.type
_entity.pdbx_description
1 polymer ?
#
loop_
_entity_poly.entity_id
_entity_poly.type
_entity_poly.pdbx_seq_one_letter_code
_entity_poly.pdbx_strand_id
1 'polypeptide(L)'
;MARHRDHAPPDESAETVSLDPLINYKPLGRPGPLTTLTAQLGAQLCRRIAAGDTLRDAAAAVGTSDTVVQGWLTRGHEAIERGAEDIYTAFVMEYSAARAHFHRVLQEAQLENIGNRAFNDKYVRWRLAVSAPKDFTLPRTAKPAGGDDGAFELVSPEEAQKTLADRLGRFLSGEDKKTAPPPPIEEE
;
A
#
# COMPACT_ATOMS: atom_id res chain seq x y z
N MET A 1 38.15 -42.45 -25.26
CA MET A 1 38.52 -41.07 -25.61
C MET A 1 37.37 -40.14 -25.27
N ALA A 2 37.40 -39.53 -24.08
CA ALA A 2 36.38 -38.58 -23.63
C ALA A 2 36.74 -37.18 -24.15
N ARG A 3 35.87 -36.60 -24.99
CA ARG A 3 36.04 -35.23 -25.50
C ARG A 3 35.60 -34.26 -24.40
N HIS A 4 36.55 -33.56 -23.80
CA HIS A 4 36.27 -32.39 -22.97
C HIS A 4 35.54 -31.37 -23.84
N ARG A 5 34.29 -31.06 -23.45
CA ARG A 5 33.51 -29.99 -24.06
C ARG A 5 33.91 -28.72 -23.30
N ASP A 6 34.73 -27.90 -23.94
CA ASP A 6 35.05 -26.57 -23.41
C ASP A 6 33.76 -25.73 -23.42
N HIS A 7 33.15 -25.61 -22.25
CA HIS A 7 32.11 -24.63 -22.00
C HIS A 7 32.79 -23.28 -21.81
N ALA A 8 32.90 -22.50 -22.89
CA ALA A 8 33.11 -21.07 -22.75
C ALA A 8 31.94 -20.49 -21.95
N PRO A 9 32.18 -19.66 -20.92
CA PRO A 9 31.10 -18.98 -20.22
C PRO A 9 30.38 -18.06 -21.22
N PRO A 10 29.04 -17.96 -21.15
CA PRO A 10 28.31 -17.03 -22.00
C PRO A 10 28.84 -15.62 -21.75
N ASP A 11 29.06 -14.89 -22.85
CA ASP A 11 29.46 -13.49 -22.86
C ASP A 11 28.28 -12.68 -22.31
N GLU A 12 28.16 -12.59 -20.99
CA GLU A 12 27.27 -11.66 -20.29
C GLU A 12 27.88 -10.26 -20.38
N SER A 13 27.97 -9.70 -21.59
CA SER A 13 28.03 -8.25 -21.74
C SER A 13 26.64 -7.71 -21.40
N ALA A 14 26.25 -7.82 -20.13
CA ALA A 14 25.16 -7.03 -19.59
C ALA A 14 25.51 -5.58 -19.93
N GLU A 15 24.73 -4.95 -20.82
CA GLU A 15 24.75 -3.51 -20.98
C GLU A 15 24.60 -2.93 -19.57
N THR A 16 25.69 -2.48 -18.98
CA THR A 16 25.66 -1.89 -17.65
C THR A 16 24.92 -0.58 -17.82
N VAL A 17 23.61 -0.62 -17.59
CA VAL A 17 22.74 0.54 -17.55
C VAL A 17 23.42 1.53 -16.63
N SER A 18 23.91 2.64 -17.18
CA SER A 18 24.55 3.66 -16.37
C SER A 18 23.55 4.13 -15.32
N LEU A 19 23.85 3.87 -14.05
CA LEU A 19 23.01 4.20 -12.91
C LEU A 19 23.25 5.63 -12.43
N ASP A 20 24.01 6.45 -13.15
CA ASP A 20 24.18 7.85 -12.77
C ASP A 20 22.83 8.57 -12.89
N PRO A 21 22.21 8.95 -11.75
CA PRO A 21 20.86 9.49 -11.72
C PRO A 21 20.78 10.89 -12.33
N LEU A 22 21.92 11.53 -12.60
CA LEU A 22 21.98 12.91 -13.09
C LEU A 22 22.16 13.02 -14.61
N ILE A 23 22.46 11.94 -15.32
CA ILE A 23 22.72 11.96 -16.78
C ILE A 23 21.57 12.62 -17.55
N ASN A 24 20.33 12.34 -17.15
CA ASN A 24 19.12 12.86 -17.80
C ASN A 24 18.39 13.92 -16.96
N TYR A 25 19.00 14.39 -15.85
CA TYR A 25 18.36 15.36 -14.98
C TYR A 25 18.45 16.76 -15.57
N LYS A 26 17.29 17.38 -15.80
CA LYS A 26 17.19 18.78 -16.21
C LYS A 26 16.46 19.57 -15.13
N PRO A 27 17.08 20.61 -14.53
CA PRO A 27 16.40 21.44 -13.55
C PRO A 27 15.23 22.19 -14.19
N LEU A 28 14.12 22.30 -13.46
CA LEU A 28 12.89 22.92 -13.94
C LEU A 28 12.99 24.45 -14.08
N GLY A 29 13.85 25.11 -13.29
CA GLY A 29 14.08 26.56 -13.37
C GLY A 29 12.85 27.43 -13.06
N ARG A 30 11.87 26.93 -12.30
CA ARG A 30 10.63 27.64 -11.99
C ARG A 30 10.56 28.12 -10.54
N PRO A 31 9.94 29.29 -10.27
CA PRO A 31 9.87 29.88 -8.94
C PRO A 31 8.85 29.20 -8.01
N GLY A 32 7.96 28.36 -8.53
CA GLY A 32 6.93 27.68 -7.74
C GLY A 32 6.01 26.79 -8.59
N PRO A 33 5.04 26.10 -7.94
CA PRO A 33 4.13 25.19 -8.62
C PRO A 33 3.12 25.96 -9.47
N LEU A 34 2.88 25.47 -10.69
CA LEU A 34 1.76 25.94 -11.52
C LEU A 34 0.43 25.51 -10.90
N THR A 35 -0.41 26.47 -10.55
CA THR A 35 -1.71 26.23 -9.87
C THR A 35 -2.91 26.20 -10.82
N THR A 36 -2.78 26.78 -12.00
CA THR A 36 -3.84 26.85 -13.02
C THR A 36 -3.76 25.67 -13.97
N LEU A 37 -4.86 24.93 -14.11
CA LEU A 37 -4.98 23.86 -15.09
C LEU A 37 -5.09 24.47 -16.50
N THR A 38 -4.21 24.04 -17.40
CA THR A 38 -4.32 24.31 -18.84
C THR A 38 -4.40 22.98 -19.57
N ALA A 39 -5.02 22.96 -20.77
CA ALA A 39 -5.17 21.73 -21.55
C ALA A 39 -3.80 21.08 -21.87
N GLN A 40 -2.79 21.90 -22.18
CA GLN A 40 -1.44 21.41 -22.44
C GLN A 40 -0.80 20.78 -21.19
N LEU A 41 -0.95 21.41 -20.02
CA LEU A 41 -0.42 20.88 -18.76
C LEU A 41 -1.11 19.58 -18.37
N GLY A 42 -2.44 19.52 -18.50
CA GLY A 42 -3.22 18.31 -18.27
C GLY A 42 -2.78 17.16 -19.18
N ALA A 43 -2.61 17.42 -20.49
CA ALA A 43 -2.15 16.43 -21.44
C ALA A 43 -0.73 15.91 -21.14
N GLN A 44 0.21 16.79 -20.77
CA GLN A 44 1.56 16.40 -20.38
C GLN A 44 1.56 15.52 -19.13
N LEU A 45 0.75 15.87 -18.13
CA LEU A 45 0.61 15.09 -16.92
C LEU A 45 0.01 13.72 -17.21
N CYS A 46 -1.09 13.64 -17.98
CA CYS A 46 -1.72 12.37 -18.33
C CYS A 46 -0.78 11.45 -19.13
N ARG A 47 0.06 11.99 -20.03
CA ARG A 47 1.08 11.18 -20.73
C ARG A 47 2.08 10.53 -19.78
N ARG A 48 2.53 11.26 -18.75
CA ARG A 48 3.44 10.73 -17.72
C ARG A 48 2.78 9.64 -16.88
N ILE A 49 1.54 9.86 -16.48
CA ILE A 49 0.75 8.84 -15.76
C ILE A 49 0.57 7.58 -16.61
N ALA A 50 0.27 7.73 -17.91
CA ALA A 50 0.15 6.61 -18.85
C ALA A 50 1.47 5.84 -19.03
N ALA A 51 2.61 6.51 -18.89
CA ALA A 51 3.94 5.92 -18.89
C ALA A 51 4.31 5.22 -17.57
N GLY A 52 3.51 5.41 -16.51
CA GLY A 52 3.67 4.73 -15.23
C GLY A 52 4.22 5.58 -14.08
N ASP A 53 4.50 6.87 -14.33
CA ASP A 53 4.94 7.81 -13.28
C ASP A 53 3.90 7.85 -12.14
N THR A 54 4.35 8.01 -10.89
CA THR A 54 3.42 8.29 -9.80
C THR A 54 2.84 9.69 -9.96
N LEU A 55 1.69 9.96 -9.33
CA LEU A 55 1.08 11.30 -9.39
C LEU A 55 2.06 12.38 -8.92
N ARG A 56 2.83 12.10 -7.87
CA ARG A 56 3.83 13.01 -7.32
C ARG A 56 4.95 13.29 -8.31
N ASP A 57 5.49 12.25 -8.94
CA ASP A 57 6.58 12.40 -9.90
C ASP A 57 6.12 13.08 -11.18
N ALA A 58 4.94 12.70 -11.69
CA ALA A 58 4.32 13.35 -12.85
C ALA A 58 4.06 14.83 -12.60
N ALA A 59 3.52 15.19 -11.42
CA ALA A 59 3.29 16.57 -11.02
C ALA A 59 4.60 17.37 -10.93
N ALA A 60 5.61 16.83 -10.25
CA ALA A 60 6.91 17.46 -10.14
C ALA A 60 7.54 17.69 -11.51
N ALA A 61 7.45 16.71 -12.41
CA ALA A 61 8.04 16.78 -13.74
C ALA A 61 7.37 17.79 -14.68
N VAL A 62 6.09 18.13 -14.46
CA VAL A 62 5.42 19.22 -15.20
C VAL A 62 5.50 20.58 -14.48
N GLY A 63 6.10 20.61 -13.29
CA GLY A 63 6.30 21.81 -12.48
C GLY A 63 5.05 22.24 -11.71
N THR A 64 4.28 21.29 -11.19
CA THR A 64 3.18 21.50 -10.22
C THR A 64 3.37 20.60 -8.99
N SER A 65 2.40 20.57 -8.07
CA SER A 65 2.41 19.67 -6.92
C SER A 65 1.26 18.65 -6.99
N ASP A 66 1.45 17.50 -6.36
CA ASP A 66 0.41 16.47 -6.23
C ASP A 66 -0.88 17.03 -5.62
N THR A 67 -0.75 17.91 -4.63
CA THR A 67 -1.87 18.57 -3.93
C THR A 67 -2.71 19.44 -4.88
N VAL A 68 -2.06 20.19 -5.76
CA VAL A 68 -2.76 21.00 -6.78
C VAL A 68 -3.52 20.10 -7.75
N VAL A 69 -2.88 19.02 -8.21
CA VAL A 69 -3.51 18.07 -9.14
C VAL A 69 -4.70 17.37 -8.49
N GLN A 70 -4.60 16.97 -7.22
CA GLN A 70 -5.73 16.45 -6.45
C GLN A 70 -6.87 17.46 -6.38
N GLY A 71 -6.58 18.75 -6.16
CA GLY A 71 -7.58 19.80 -6.20
C GLY A 71 -8.29 19.93 -7.56
N TRP A 72 -7.57 19.75 -8.66
CA TRP A 72 -8.17 19.72 -10.00
C TRP A 72 -9.07 18.49 -10.21
N LEU A 73 -8.65 17.32 -9.72
CA LEU A 73 -9.44 16.10 -9.78
C LEU A 73 -10.73 16.22 -8.96
N THR A 74 -10.65 16.74 -7.73
CA THR A 74 -11.83 16.99 -6.89
C THR A 74 -12.83 17.89 -7.58
N ARG A 75 -12.38 19.03 -8.13
CA ARG A 75 -13.27 19.95 -8.87
C ARG A 75 -13.90 19.30 -10.11
N GLY A 76 -13.13 18.48 -10.83
CA GLY A 76 -13.65 17.76 -11.98
C GLY A 76 -14.71 16.72 -11.60
N HIS A 77 -14.51 15.99 -10.50
CA HIS A 77 -15.52 15.08 -9.97
C HIS A 77 -16.79 15.82 -9.54
N GLU A 78 -16.67 16.94 -8.83
CA GLU A 78 -17.81 17.80 -8.46
C GLU A 78 -18.51 18.41 -9.69
N ALA A 79 -17.79 18.68 -10.77
CA ALA A 79 -18.37 19.14 -12.03
C ALA A 79 -19.14 18.02 -12.75
N ILE A 80 -18.60 16.79 -12.77
CA ILE A 80 -19.28 15.60 -13.31
C ILE A 80 -20.58 15.32 -12.57
N GLU A 81 -20.57 15.36 -11.24
CA GLU A 81 -21.78 15.13 -10.42
C GLU A 81 -22.88 16.16 -10.69
N ARG A 82 -22.50 17.39 -11.05
CA ARG A 82 -23.42 18.46 -11.44
C ARG A 82 -23.79 18.43 -12.93
N GLY A 83 -23.26 17.50 -13.72
CA GLY A 83 -23.49 17.41 -15.17
C GLY A 83 -22.86 18.55 -15.97
N ALA A 84 -21.80 19.17 -15.45
CA ALA A 84 -21.09 20.26 -16.12
C ALA A 84 -19.92 19.74 -16.97
N GLU A 85 -19.81 20.27 -18.18
CA GLU A 85 -18.69 20.03 -19.07
C GLU A 85 -17.71 21.21 -19.00
N ASP A 86 -16.61 21.02 -18.26
CA ASP A 86 -15.53 21.99 -18.14
C ASP A 86 -14.15 21.33 -18.34
N ILE A 87 -13.10 22.15 -18.26
CA ILE A 87 -11.70 21.68 -18.42
C ILE A 87 -11.30 20.67 -17.33
N TYR A 88 -11.89 20.73 -16.14
CA TYR A 88 -11.60 19.81 -15.05
C TYR A 88 -12.30 18.46 -15.28
N THR A 89 -13.53 18.46 -15.78
CA THR A 89 -14.24 17.26 -16.24
C THR A 89 -13.44 16.54 -17.33
N ALA A 90 -13.01 17.26 -18.37
CA ALA A 90 -12.17 16.70 -19.42
C ALA A 90 -10.86 16.12 -18.86
N PHE A 91 -10.22 16.83 -17.93
CA PHE A 91 -9.00 16.36 -17.27
C PHE A 91 -9.21 15.09 -16.44
N VAL A 92 -10.30 14.97 -15.68
CA VAL A 92 -10.62 13.77 -14.90
C VAL A 92 -10.81 12.56 -15.82
N MET A 93 -11.51 12.74 -16.95
CA MET A 93 -11.71 11.68 -17.92
C MET A 93 -10.39 11.21 -18.53
N GLU A 94 -9.54 12.15 -18.96
CA GLU A 94 -8.22 11.82 -19.52
C GLU A 94 -7.27 11.20 -18.49
N TYR A 95 -7.30 11.68 -17.25
CA TYR A 95 -6.51 11.11 -16.16
C TYR A 95 -6.94 9.66 -15.88
N SER A 96 -8.24 9.38 -15.92
CA SER A 96 -8.77 8.03 -15.74
C SER A 96 -8.38 7.11 -16.90
N ALA A 97 -8.43 7.61 -18.14
CA ALA A 97 -7.97 6.89 -19.32
C ALA A 97 -6.47 6.57 -19.26
N ALA A 98 -5.64 7.54 -18.85
CA ALA A 98 -4.20 7.35 -18.67
C ALA A 98 -3.86 6.27 -17.64
N ARG A 99 -4.58 6.23 -16.51
CA ARG A 99 -4.41 5.19 -15.50
C ARG A 99 -4.83 3.81 -16.02
N ALA A 100 -5.97 3.74 -16.71
CA ALA A 100 -6.44 2.49 -17.30
C ALA A 100 -5.43 1.95 -18.33
N HIS A 101 -4.84 2.83 -19.15
CA HIS A 101 -3.78 2.47 -20.09
C HIS A 101 -2.58 1.85 -19.36
N PHE A 102 -2.04 2.51 -18.34
CA PHE A 102 -0.90 1.97 -17.58
C PHE A 102 -1.23 0.62 -16.91
N HIS A 103 -2.43 0.48 -16.34
CA HIS A 103 -2.86 -0.81 -15.77
C HIS A 103 -2.91 -1.91 -16.83
N ARG A 104 -3.39 -1.60 -18.04
CA ARG A 104 -3.42 -2.55 -19.15
C ARG A 104 -2.02 -3.01 -19.54
N VAL A 105 -1.06 -2.09 -19.65
CA VAL A 105 0.35 -2.41 -19.94
C VAL A 105 0.93 -3.36 -18.88
N LEU A 106 0.65 -3.10 -17.59
CA LEU A 106 1.11 -3.99 -16.51
C LEU A 106 0.48 -5.39 -16.59
N GLN A 107 -0.80 -5.49 -16.95
CA GLN A 107 -1.48 -6.76 -17.14
C GLN A 107 -0.93 -7.53 -18.34
N GLU A 108 -0.68 -6.85 -19.46
CA GLU A 108 -0.09 -7.46 -20.66
C GLU A 108 1.32 -7.98 -20.37
N ALA A 109 2.16 -7.16 -19.73
CA ALA A 109 3.49 -7.58 -19.31
C ALA A 109 3.44 -8.82 -18.40
N GLN A 110 2.48 -8.88 -17.47
CA GLN A 110 2.26 -10.05 -16.62
C GLN A 110 1.87 -11.30 -17.42
N LEU A 111 0.92 -11.17 -18.35
CA LEU A 111 0.43 -12.29 -19.17
C LEU A 111 1.52 -12.84 -20.09
N GLU A 112 2.33 -11.96 -20.69
CA GLU A 112 3.44 -12.34 -21.57
C GLU A 112 4.59 -13.05 -20.83
N ASN A 113 4.72 -12.80 -19.52
CA ASN A 113 5.80 -13.33 -18.70
C ASN A 113 5.38 -14.47 -17.78
N ILE A 114 4.21 -15.09 -18.01
CA ILE A 114 3.80 -16.29 -17.25
C ILE A 114 4.83 -17.39 -17.43
N GLY A 115 5.41 -17.85 -16.31
CA GLY A 115 6.45 -18.88 -16.30
C GLY A 115 7.88 -18.36 -16.45
N ASN A 116 8.07 -17.05 -16.72
CA ASN A 116 9.40 -16.43 -16.74
C ASN A 116 9.88 -16.18 -15.30
N ARG A 117 10.85 -16.96 -14.83
CA ARG A 117 11.41 -16.83 -13.46
C ARG A 117 12.21 -15.54 -13.25
N ALA A 118 12.71 -14.92 -14.30
CA ALA A 118 13.45 -13.66 -14.23
C ALA A 118 12.52 -12.43 -14.16
N PHE A 119 11.23 -12.59 -14.46
CA PHE A 119 10.28 -11.50 -14.42
C PHE A 119 9.89 -11.14 -12.98
N ASN A 120 9.88 -9.84 -12.67
CA ASN A 120 9.53 -9.34 -11.35
C ASN A 120 8.01 -9.22 -11.15
N ASP A 121 7.33 -10.36 -11.09
CA ASP A 121 5.89 -10.47 -10.80
C ASP A 121 5.49 -9.75 -9.50
N LYS A 122 6.37 -9.79 -8.48
CA LYS A 122 6.12 -9.15 -7.18
C LYS A 122 5.94 -7.64 -7.34
N TYR A 123 6.78 -6.99 -8.15
CA TYR A 123 6.67 -5.56 -8.40
C TYR A 123 5.38 -5.21 -9.12
N VAL A 124 5.01 -5.94 -10.18
CA VAL A 124 3.78 -5.68 -10.94
C VAL A 124 2.55 -5.83 -10.06
N ARG A 125 2.49 -6.91 -9.27
CA ARG A 125 1.40 -7.14 -8.32
C ARG A 125 1.30 -6.05 -7.26
N TRP A 126 2.42 -5.65 -6.68
CA TRP A 126 2.48 -4.54 -5.74
C TRP A 126 2.00 -3.24 -6.40
N ARG A 127 2.48 -2.93 -7.60
CA ARG A 127 2.15 -1.69 -8.32
C ARG A 127 0.65 -1.60 -8.61
N LEU A 128 0.05 -2.69 -9.11
CA LEU A 128 -1.40 -2.78 -9.36
C LEU A 128 -2.22 -2.66 -8.05
N ALA A 129 -1.78 -3.33 -6.98
CA ALA A 129 -2.46 -3.25 -5.68
C ALA A 129 -2.44 -1.83 -5.08
N VAL A 130 -1.35 -1.08 -5.28
CA VAL A 130 -1.23 0.31 -4.82
C VAL A 130 -2.03 1.25 -5.73
N SER A 131 -2.00 1.05 -7.05
CA SER A 131 -2.62 1.98 -8.00
C SER A 131 -4.14 1.82 -8.11
N ALA A 132 -4.67 0.61 -7.96
CA ALA A 132 -6.10 0.33 -8.00
C ALA A 132 -6.46 -0.76 -6.98
N PRO A 133 -6.46 -0.44 -5.68
CA PRO A 133 -6.69 -1.43 -4.64
C PRO A 133 -8.06 -2.09 -4.75
N LYS A 134 -9.10 -1.36 -5.18
CA LYS A 134 -10.44 -1.91 -5.36
C LYS A 134 -10.50 -3.04 -6.40
N ASP A 135 -9.66 -2.97 -7.43
CA ASP A 135 -9.69 -3.90 -8.56
C ASP A 135 -8.66 -5.04 -8.39
N PHE A 136 -7.56 -4.78 -7.67
CA PHE A 136 -6.40 -5.70 -7.62
C PHE A 136 -6.04 -6.18 -6.21
N THR A 137 -6.74 -5.77 -5.16
CA THR A 137 -6.59 -6.40 -3.84
C THR A 137 -7.71 -7.42 -3.64
N LEU A 138 -7.33 -8.63 -3.25
CA LEU A 138 -8.31 -9.60 -2.79
C LEU A 138 -8.96 -9.03 -1.52
N PRO A 139 -10.30 -9.04 -1.41
CA PRO A 139 -10.93 -8.71 -0.14
C PRO A 139 -10.29 -9.63 0.90
N ARG A 140 -9.78 -9.04 1.99
CA ARG A 140 -9.41 -9.84 3.15
C ARG A 140 -10.68 -10.58 3.51
N THR A 141 -10.70 -11.89 3.30
CA THR A 141 -11.71 -12.74 3.91
C THR A 141 -11.53 -12.51 5.39
N ALA A 142 -12.34 -11.62 5.97
CA ALA A 142 -12.48 -11.57 7.40
C ALA A 142 -12.87 -13.00 7.76
N LYS A 143 -11.93 -13.73 8.36
CA LYS A 143 -12.30 -14.93 9.09
C LYS A 143 -13.45 -14.45 9.97
N PRO A 144 -14.65 -15.06 9.91
CA PRO A 144 -15.73 -14.64 10.79
C PRO A 144 -15.12 -14.57 12.19
N ALA A 145 -15.26 -13.43 12.84
CA ALA A 145 -14.95 -13.29 14.26
C ALA A 145 -15.88 -14.27 14.98
N GLY A 146 -15.41 -15.50 15.11
CA GLY A 146 -16.16 -16.72 15.40
C GLY A 146 -15.11 -17.80 15.59
N GLY A 147 -14.22 -17.53 16.53
CA GLY A 147 -12.98 -18.24 16.78
C GLY A 147 -12.24 -17.54 17.90
N ASP A 148 -12.88 -17.50 19.07
CA ASP A 148 -12.26 -17.73 20.37
C ASP A 148 -11.06 -16.88 20.80
N ASP A 149 -10.95 -15.61 20.35
CA ASP A 149 -9.83 -14.77 20.78
C ASP A 149 -10.15 -13.26 20.87
N GLY A 150 -11.36 -12.91 21.33
CA GLY A 150 -11.68 -11.50 21.59
C GLY A 150 -13.16 -11.12 21.68
N ALA A 151 -14.07 -12.07 21.83
CA ALA A 151 -15.43 -11.76 22.25
C ALA A 151 -15.42 -11.58 23.77
N PHE A 152 -15.99 -10.48 24.28
CA PHE A 152 -16.42 -10.44 25.68
C PHE A 152 -17.16 -11.75 25.96
N GLU A 153 -16.61 -12.61 26.83
CA GLU A 153 -17.32 -13.80 27.27
C GLU A 153 -18.66 -13.31 27.83
N LEU A 154 -19.76 -13.78 27.24
CA LEU A 154 -21.08 -13.69 27.85
C LEU A 154 -21.07 -14.62 29.07
N VAL A 155 -20.37 -14.19 30.11
CA VAL A 155 -20.39 -14.85 31.42
C VAL A 155 -21.82 -14.72 31.92
N SER A 156 -22.47 -15.85 32.14
CA SER A 156 -23.80 -15.83 32.74
C SER A 156 -23.72 -15.18 34.13
N PRO A 157 -24.76 -14.47 34.60
CA PRO A 157 -24.74 -13.85 35.92
C PRO A 157 -24.33 -14.80 37.05
N GLU A 158 -24.63 -16.09 36.90
CA GLU A 158 -24.29 -17.14 37.86
C GLU A 158 -22.79 -17.49 37.87
N GLU A 159 -22.15 -17.52 36.70
CA GLU A 159 -20.70 -17.76 36.58
C GLU A 159 -19.88 -16.56 37.07
N ALA A 160 -20.38 -15.35 36.83
CA ALA A 160 -19.78 -14.13 37.37
C ALA A 160 -19.86 -14.10 38.91
N GLN A 161 -20.96 -14.56 39.50
CA GLN A 161 -21.10 -14.66 40.95
C GLN A 161 -20.16 -15.71 41.56
N LYS A 162 -20.03 -16.89 40.94
CA LYS A 162 -19.11 -17.93 41.42
C LYS A 162 -17.66 -17.48 41.38
N THR A 163 -17.25 -16.86 40.28
CA THR A 163 -15.87 -16.36 40.12
C THR A 163 -15.57 -15.20 41.09
N LEU A 164 -16.55 -14.36 41.41
CA LEU A 164 -16.43 -13.32 42.43
C LEU A 164 -16.32 -13.93 43.84
N ALA A 165 -17.17 -14.91 44.17
CA ALA A 165 -17.15 -15.61 45.45
C ALA A 165 -15.82 -16.33 45.70
N ASP A 166 -15.28 -16.99 44.68
CA ASP A 166 -13.97 -17.66 44.76
C ASP A 166 -12.82 -16.66 44.98
N ARG A 167 -12.89 -15.48 44.35
CA ARG A 167 -11.89 -14.42 44.54
C ARG A 167 -11.98 -13.81 45.93
N LEU A 168 -13.18 -13.56 46.44
CA LEU A 168 -13.40 -13.04 47.80
C LEU A 168 -12.94 -14.05 48.86
N GLY A 169 -13.23 -15.35 48.67
CA GLY A 169 -12.78 -16.41 49.59
C GLY A 169 -11.26 -16.51 49.66
N ARG A 170 -10.56 -16.39 48.52
CA ARG A 170 -9.08 -16.34 48.48
C ARG A 170 -8.51 -15.10 49.15
N PHE A 171 -9.19 -13.96 49.02
CA PHE A 171 -8.74 -12.71 49.61
C PHE A 171 -8.83 -12.75 51.14
N LEU A 172 -9.97 -13.19 51.68
CA LEU A 172 -10.19 -13.30 53.12
C LEU A 172 -9.26 -14.34 53.77
N SER A 173 -9.11 -15.52 53.16
CA SER A 173 -8.17 -16.54 53.65
C SER A 173 -6.68 -16.12 53.54
N GLY A 174 -6.36 -15.19 52.64
CA GLY A 174 -5.04 -14.58 52.54
C GLY A 174 -4.76 -13.57 53.65
N GLU A 175 -5.78 -12.83 54.11
CA GLU A 175 -5.64 -11.89 55.23
C GLU A 175 -5.50 -12.62 56.58
N ASP A 176 -6.22 -13.72 56.80
CA ASP A 176 -6.10 -14.55 58.01
C ASP A 176 -4.69 -15.16 58.17
N LYS A 177 -4.02 -15.48 57.06
CA LYS A 177 -2.61 -15.93 57.09
C LYS A 177 -1.62 -14.81 57.39
N LYS A 178 -2.00 -13.56 57.18
CA LYS A 178 -1.11 -12.38 57.34
C LYS A 178 -1.19 -11.80 58.75
N THR A 179 -2.27 -12.06 59.49
CA THR A 179 -2.48 -11.68 60.89
C THR A 179 -2.04 -12.76 61.89
N ALA A 180 -1.67 -13.96 61.41
CA ALA A 180 -1.11 -15.00 62.27
C ALA A 180 0.27 -14.57 62.82
N PRO A 181 0.47 -14.59 64.16
CA PRO A 181 1.77 -14.27 64.73
C PRO A 181 2.83 -15.31 64.27
N PRO A 182 4.08 -14.89 64.02
CA PRO A 182 5.12 -15.80 63.56
C PRO A 182 5.35 -16.91 64.59
N PRO A 183 5.59 -18.16 64.14
CA PRO A 183 5.88 -19.27 65.06
C PRO A 183 7.16 -18.98 65.86
N PRO A 184 7.23 -19.39 67.12
CA PRO A 184 8.43 -19.21 67.94
C PRO A 184 9.61 -19.93 67.28
N ILE A 185 10.73 -19.24 67.19
CA ILE A 185 11.99 -19.73 66.64
C ILE A 185 12.54 -20.73 67.67
N GLU A 186 12.56 -22.02 67.34
CA GLU A 186 13.35 -23.01 68.08
C GLU A 186 14.80 -22.88 67.58
N GLU A 187 15.69 -22.48 68.48
CA GLU A 187 17.15 -22.55 68.30
C GLU A 187 17.63 -23.99 68.57
N GLU A 188 18.54 -24.44 67.69
CA GLU A 188 19.33 -25.70 67.65
C GLU A 188 18.69 -26.98 67.08
#